data_AF-A0A813E424-F1
#
_entry.id   AF-A0A813E424-F1
#
_cell.length_a   1.000
_cell.length_b   1.000
_cell.length_c   1.000
_cell.angle_alpha   90.00
_cell.angle_beta   90.00
_cell.angle_gamma   90.00
#
_symmetry.space_group_name_H-M   'P 1'
#
loop_
_entity.id
_entity.type
_entity.pdbx_description
1 polymer ?
#
loop_
_entity_poly.entity_id
_entity_poly.type
_entity_poly.pdbx_seq_one_letter_code
_entity_poly.pdbx_strand_id
1 'polypeptide(L)'
;MVMAQLDKVEGHSLLGEDGDRFAACALEGATTVSVEYTGTTPGSEIEGFLIDMSRPLNPIALGNFCGQGPAQLKGIGKGWCLDILGTFQGPSRGLFLGYLPEDSEARDDPHELYEDLETTLSIFTAALSVEGVTLLFTNGFSAEPRAEAYVTYLPGQTAGEEFEFESDDDSALSTVRRLLSSGPADLAGVGVGWKLDLMRSQSCSDINQKADTRIKLQVIMDPASTTEEIRAGLLGMDDITLVFSNENSAIERYGPSSCDECTMPGCAAEFTFGTDGDGPNSPEQRWGFFALVMASDESRPPPSDEEVDRIASEWEAISSIATGMNTSPVVEKVGWEEGRLKALCAQHGWDFEWMTEDGERLRRTRELQQLSAAPAAGRRSTAAIAAAGAVQPDGFVAGK
;
A
#
# COMPACT_ATOMS: atom_id res chain seq x y z
N MET A 1 -13.16 20.91 -21.95
CA MET A 1 -11.79 21.08 -21.46
C MET A 1 -11.88 21.11 -19.94
N VAL A 2 -11.77 19.95 -19.29
CA VAL A 2 -11.86 19.83 -17.83
C VAL A 2 -10.44 20.08 -17.31
N MET A 3 -10.21 21.18 -16.60
CA MET A 3 -8.98 21.36 -15.84
C MET A 3 -9.12 20.54 -14.57
N ALA A 4 -8.36 19.45 -14.45
CA ALA A 4 -8.16 18.75 -13.19
C ALA A 4 -7.19 19.60 -12.36
N GLN A 5 -7.63 20.01 -11.17
CA GLN A 5 -6.76 20.60 -10.17
C GLN A 5 -6.00 19.43 -9.53
N LEU A 6 -4.68 19.41 -9.70
CA LEU A 6 -3.78 18.43 -9.10
C LEU A 6 -3.29 19.05 -7.80
N ASP A 7 -3.75 18.53 -6.66
CA ASP A 7 -3.25 18.92 -5.36
C ASP A 7 -2.09 17.99 -4.96
N LYS A 8 -1.17 18.51 -4.15
CA LYS A 8 -0.01 17.75 -3.66
C LYS A 8 -0.53 16.68 -2.70
N VAL A 9 -0.09 15.43 -2.85
CA VAL A 9 -0.49 14.32 -1.96
C VAL A 9 -0.06 14.68 -0.55
N GLU A 10 -0.96 14.60 0.44
CA GLU A 10 -0.64 14.63 1.86
C GLU A 10 -0.38 13.19 2.31
N GLY A 11 0.68 12.95 3.09
CA GLY A 11 0.93 11.64 3.70
C GLY A 11 0.15 11.58 5.01
N HIS A 12 -0.17 10.39 5.50
CA HIS A 12 -0.93 10.28 6.76
C HIS A 12 -0.35 9.15 7.62
N SER A 13 -0.35 9.32 8.94
CA SER A 13 -0.03 8.22 9.84
C SER A 13 -1.28 7.41 10.16
N LEU A 14 -1.15 6.10 10.31
CA LEU A 14 -2.21 5.16 10.63
C LEU A 14 -1.91 4.44 11.96
N LEU A 15 -2.95 4.17 12.75
CA LEU A 15 -2.87 3.44 14.02
C LEU A 15 -3.29 1.97 13.79
N GLY A 16 -2.57 1.03 14.39
CA GLY A 16 -2.97 -0.38 14.52
C GLY A 16 -3.37 -0.72 15.97
N GLU A 17 -4.15 -1.80 16.14
CA GLU A 17 -4.76 -2.21 17.42
C GLU A 17 -3.76 -2.46 18.58
N ASP A 18 -2.49 -2.77 18.28
CA ASP A 18 -1.43 -3.02 19.28
C ASP A 18 -0.49 -1.81 19.50
N GLY A 19 -0.84 -0.63 19.01
CA GLY A 19 0.02 0.55 19.08
C GLY A 19 1.10 0.60 18.01
N ASP A 20 1.16 -0.40 17.12
CA ASP A 20 1.98 -0.36 15.91
C ASP A 20 1.48 0.77 15.00
N ARG A 21 2.38 1.72 14.73
CA ARG A 21 2.08 2.89 13.91
C ARG A 21 2.62 2.71 12.51
N PHE A 22 1.76 2.90 11.52
CA PHE A 22 2.11 2.71 10.13
C PHE A 22 2.15 4.05 9.41
N ALA A 23 3.18 4.22 8.59
CA ALA A 23 3.32 5.35 7.72
C ALA A 23 2.56 5.06 6.41
N ALA A 24 1.47 5.77 6.13
CA ALA A 24 0.97 5.81 4.77
C ALA A 24 1.99 6.59 3.93
N CYS A 25 2.77 5.89 3.12
CA CYS A 25 3.70 6.52 2.22
C CYS A 25 3.08 6.59 0.84
N ALA A 26 2.85 7.82 0.41
CA ALA A 26 2.68 8.12 -1.00
C ALA A 26 3.95 7.65 -1.74
N LEU A 27 3.81 6.69 -2.66
CA LEU A 27 4.93 6.31 -3.52
C LEU A 27 5.38 7.53 -4.33
N GLU A 28 6.65 7.57 -4.71
CA GLU A 28 7.17 8.66 -5.53
C GLU A 28 6.35 8.79 -6.83
N GLY A 29 5.73 9.96 -7.04
CA GLY A 29 4.80 10.20 -8.14
C GLY A 29 3.33 9.86 -7.88
N ALA A 30 2.97 9.57 -6.62
CA ALA A 30 1.58 9.55 -6.19
C ALA A 30 0.93 10.91 -6.47
N THR A 31 -0.36 10.86 -6.81
CA THR A 31 -1.22 11.99 -7.13
C THR A 31 -2.56 11.77 -6.48
N THR A 32 -3.08 12.82 -5.86
CA THR A 32 -4.42 12.82 -5.28
C THR A 32 -5.35 13.59 -6.21
N VAL A 33 -6.51 13.01 -6.47
CA VAL A 33 -7.52 13.57 -7.36
C VAL A 33 -8.83 13.68 -6.61
N SER A 34 -9.32 14.91 -6.49
CA SER A 34 -10.63 15.21 -5.93
C SER A 34 -11.73 15.07 -7.00
N VAL A 35 -12.78 14.33 -6.67
CA VAL A 35 -13.94 14.08 -7.54
C VAL A 35 -15.21 14.49 -6.83
N GLU A 36 -15.83 15.56 -7.31
CA GLU A 36 -17.14 16.01 -6.87
C GLU A 36 -18.25 15.29 -7.66
N TYR A 37 -19.22 14.74 -6.93
CA TYR A 37 -20.36 14.03 -7.47
C TYR A 37 -21.62 14.89 -7.41
N THR A 38 -21.88 15.63 -8.49
CA THR A 38 -23.10 16.45 -8.66
C THR A 38 -24.09 15.80 -9.62
N GLY A 39 -25.30 15.48 -9.15
CA GLY A 39 -26.37 14.92 -10.00
C GLY A 39 -26.18 13.46 -10.42
N THR A 40 -25.19 12.78 -9.84
CA THR A 40 -24.94 11.34 -10.00
C THR A 40 -24.66 10.74 -8.62
N THR A 41 -25.15 9.53 -8.36
CA THR A 41 -24.84 8.83 -7.11
C THR A 41 -23.34 8.54 -7.02
N PRO A 42 -22.64 9.05 -5.99
CA PRO A 42 -21.24 8.74 -5.72
C PRO A 42 -20.93 7.24 -5.81
N GLY A 43 -19.91 6.89 -6.60
CA GLY A 43 -19.45 5.51 -6.75
C GLY A 43 -20.38 4.58 -7.53
N SER A 44 -21.47 5.07 -8.13
CA SER A 44 -22.33 4.24 -8.99
C SER A 44 -21.61 3.65 -10.21
N GLU A 45 -20.50 4.26 -10.62
CA GLU A 45 -19.60 3.75 -11.67
C GLU A 45 -18.57 2.74 -11.17
N ILE A 46 -18.40 2.60 -9.84
CA ILE A 46 -17.42 1.73 -9.19
C ILE A 46 -18.14 0.43 -8.83
N GLU A 47 -17.67 -0.70 -9.37
CA GLU A 47 -18.29 -2.02 -9.16
C GLU A 47 -18.28 -2.43 -7.68
N GLY A 48 -17.24 -2.01 -6.95
CA GLY A 48 -17.14 -2.18 -5.52
C GLY A 48 -15.90 -1.51 -4.95
N PHE A 49 -16.05 -1.14 -3.68
CA PHE A 49 -14.96 -0.76 -2.81
C PHE A 49 -14.40 -2.04 -2.17
N LEU A 50 -13.12 -2.29 -2.37
CA LEU A 50 -12.46 -3.49 -1.88
C LEU A 50 -11.64 -3.13 -0.65
N ILE A 51 -12.01 -3.68 0.51
CA ILE A 51 -11.12 -3.68 1.67
C ILE A 51 -10.23 -4.91 1.55
N ASP A 52 -8.92 -4.68 1.53
CA ASP A 52 -7.96 -5.75 1.70
C ASP A 52 -7.76 -5.99 3.21
N MET A 53 -8.52 -6.91 3.79
CA MET A 53 -8.42 -7.23 5.23
C MET A 53 -7.05 -7.82 5.60
N SER A 54 -6.25 -8.30 4.64
CA SER A 54 -4.86 -8.74 4.89
C SER A 54 -3.88 -7.56 4.95
N ARG A 55 -4.36 -6.36 4.66
CA ARG A 55 -3.60 -5.11 4.72
C ARG A 55 -4.55 -4.03 5.23
N PRO A 56 -4.95 -4.06 6.53
CA PRO A 56 -5.93 -3.11 7.08
C PRO A 56 -5.52 -1.63 6.92
N LEU A 57 -4.24 -1.40 6.65
CA LEU A 57 -3.65 -0.08 6.47
C LEU A 57 -3.64 0.36 5.01
N ASN A 58 -4.01 -0.55 4.10
CA ASN A 58 -4.26 -0.17 2.73
C ASN A 58 -5.63 0.51 2.63
N PRO A 59 -5.71 1.65 1.94
CA PRO A 59 -6.95 2.33 1.66
C PRO A 59 -7.88 1.43 0.87
N ILE A 60 -9.18 1.70 1.00
CA ILE A 60 -10.23 1.04 0.27
C ILE A 60 -9.92 1.12 -1.23
N ALA A 61 -9.47 -0.01 -1.80
CA ALA A 61 -9.05 -0.10 -3.17
C ALA A 61 -10.26 -0.04 -4.10
N LEU A 62 -10.11 0.62 -5.24
CA LEU A 62 -11.14 0.58 -6.26
C LEU A 62 -11.12 -0.76 -6.98
N GLY A 63 -12.28 -1.43 -7.00
CA GLY A 63 -12.52 -2.60 -7.83
C GLY A 63 -12.52 -2.25 -9.32
N ASN A 64 -13.24 -3.02 -10.14
CA ASN A 64 -13.47 -2.57 -11.52
C ASN A 64 -14.52 -1.46 -11.53
N PHE A 65 -14.71 -0.89 -12.72
CA PHE A 65 -15.77 0.07 -12.96
C PHE A 65 -16.82 -0.58 -13.85
N CYS A 66 -18.10 -0.35 -13.54
CA CYS A 66 -19.22 -0.87 -14.32
C CYS A 66 -19.60 0.04 -15.51
N GLY A 67 -19.05 1.26 -15.56
CA GLY A 67 -19.29 2.22 -16.63
C GLY A 67 -18.44 3.48 -16.51
N GLN A 68 -18.69 4.43 -17.42
CA GLN A 68 -18.02 5.73 -17.39
C GLN A 68 -18.72 6.69 -16.42
N GLY A 69 -17.97 7.21 -15.45
CA GLY A 69 -18.47 8.12 -14.43
C GLY A 69 -17.48 9.23 -14.06
N PRO A 70 -17.86 10.10 -13.10
CA PRO A 70 -17.05 11.24 -12.67
C PRO A 70 -15.59 10.89 -12.33
N ALA A 71 -15.34 9.80 -11.61
CA ALA A 71 -13.98 9.38 -11.26
C ALA A 71 -13.14 9.06 -12.51
N GLN A 72 -13.69 8.28 -13.44
CA GLN A 72 -12.99 7.94 -14.68
C GLN A 72 -12.75 9.15 -15.58
N LEU A 73 -13.68 10.10 -15.63
CA LEU A 73 -13.51 11.35 -16.38
C LEU A 73 -12.37 12.21 -15.82
N LYS A 74 -12.01 12.00 -14.54
CA LYS A 74 -10.87 12.63 -13.87
C LYS A 74 -9.58 11.80 -13.96
N GLY A 75 -9.59 10.66 -14.66
CA GLY A 75 -8.41 9.83 -14.90
C GLY A 75 -8.17 8.76 -13.82
N ILE A 76 -9.11 8.59 -12.88
CA ILE A 76 -9.01 7.54 -11.87
C ILE A 76 -9.33 6.19 -12.51
N GLY A 77 -8.48 5.21 -12.24
CA GLY A 77 -8.55 3.87 -12.82
C GLY A 77 -8.24 2.78 -11.82
N LYS A 78 -8.00 1.57 -12.32
CA LYS A 78 -7.60 0.42 -11.50
C LYS A 78 -6.28 0.70 -10.78
N GLY A 79 -6.21 0.34 -9.50
CA GLY A 79 -5.02 0.57 -8.65
C GLY A 79 -4.98 1.93 -7.95
N TRP A 80 -6.01 2.77 -8.16
CA TRP A 80 -6.28 3.89 -7.27
C TRP A 80 -7.01 3.41 -6.03
N CYS A 81 -6.84 4.14 -4.94
CA CYS A 81 -7.51 3.87 -3.69
C CYS A 81 -8.23 5.12 -3.19
N LEU A 82 -9.29 4.91 -2.41
CA LEU A 82 -10.01 5.98 -1.74
C LEU A 82 -9.21 6.47 -0.54
N ASP A 83 -8.89 7.76 -0.54
CA ASP A 83 -8.25 8.44 0.58
C ASP A 83 -9.30 8.75 1.65
N ILE A 84 -9.40 7.88 2.66
CA ILE A 84 -10.39 7.97 3.74
C ILE A 84 -10.21 9.30 4.49
N LEU A 85 -8.99 9.60 4.93
CA LEU A 85 -8.71 10.83 5.70
C LEU A 85 -8.90 12.06 4.84
N GLY A 86 -8.30 12.11 3.66
CA GLY A 86 -8.46 13.24 2.75
C GLY A 86 -9.94 13.50 2.43
N THR A 87 -10.75 12.45 2.31
CA THR A 87 -12.20 12.58 2.09
C THR A 87 -12.96 13.07 3.34
N PHE A 88 -12.65 12.54 4.52
CA PHE A 88 -13.28 12.92 5.79
C PHE A 88 -12.85 14.31 6.29
N GLN A 89 -11.63 14.73 5.97
CA GLN A 89 -11.09 16.04 6.32
C GLN A 89 -11.33 17.09 5.22
N GLY A 90 -11.61 16.64 3.99
CA GLY A 90 -11.79 17.48 2.82
C GLY A 90 -13.16 18.16 2.70
N PRO A 91 -13.55 18.57 1.47
CA PRO A 91 -14.75 19.37 1.22
C PRO A 91 -16.06 18.74 1.71
N SER A 92 -16.10 17.41 1.85
CA SER A 92 -17.28 16.68 2.33
C SER A 92 -17.28 16.36 3.81
N ARG A 93 -16.32 16.87 4.61
CA ARG A 93 -16.26 16.67 6.06
C ARG A 93 -17.62 16.85 6.75
N GLY A 94 -18.32 17.95 6.46
CA GLY A 94 -19.61 18.23 7.08
C GLY A 94 -20.70 17.19 6.78
N LEU A 95 -20.63 16.53 5.62
CA LEU A 95 -21.55 15.44 5.27
C LEU A 95 -21.20 14.17 6.05
N PHE A 96 -19.93 13.78 6.05
CA PHE A 96 -19.47 12.57 6.75
C PHE A 96 -19.63 12.66 8.28
N LEU A 97 -19.40 13.83 8.88
CA LEU A 97 -19.68 14.05 10.30
C LEU A 97 -21.16 13.85 10.67
N GLY A 98 -22.09 13.98 9.72
CA GLY A 98 -23.51 13.71 9.94
C GLY A 98 -23.84 12.21 10.07
N TYR A 99 -22.95 11.33 9.59
CA TYR A 99 -23.09 9.88 9.64
C TYR A 99 -22.35 9.24 10.82
N LEU A 100 -21.37 9.93 11.38
CA LEU A 100 -20.71 9.49 12.61
C LEU A 100 -21.67 9.61 13.81
N PRO A 101 -21.64 8.67 14.77
CA PRO A 101 -22.28 8.84 16.07
C PRO A 101 -21.85 10.16 16.73
N GLU A 102 -22.73 10.77 17.54
CA GLU A 102 -22.42 12.05 18.22
C GLU A 102 -21.27 11.92 19.21
N ASP A 103 -21.08 10.72 19.76
CA ASP A 103 -20.06 10.33 20.74
C ASP A 103 -18.82 9.68 20.11
N SER A 104 -18.72 9.62 18.78
CA SER A 104 -17.57 9.03 18.10
C SER A 104 -16.33 9.92 18.22
N GLU A 105 -15.23 9.34 18.69
CA GLU A 105 -13.92 10.01 18.78
C GLU A 105 -13.39 10.43 17.40
N ALA A 106 -13.81 9.72 16.33
CA ALA A 106 -13.52 10.03 14.94
C ALA A 106 -13.98 11.43 14.48
N ARG A 107 -14.89 12.08 15.23
CA ARG A 107 -15.31 13.47 14.96
C ARG A 107 -14.18 14.46 15.24
N ASP A 108 -13.41 14.20 16.29
CA ASP A 108 -12.31 15.03 16.77
C ASP A 108 -10.97 14.54 16.21
N ASP A 109 -10.78 13.22 16.12
CA ASP A 109 -9.61 12.57 15.55
C ASP A 109 -9.99 11.60 14.41
N PRO A 110 -9.94 12.03 13.14
CA PRO A 110 -10.26 11.16 12.01
C PRO A 110 -9.39 9.90 11.87
N HIS A 111 -8.25 9.79 12.57
CA HIS A 111 -7.42 8.59 12.54
C HIS A 111 -8.12 7.37 13.15
N GLU A 112 -9.06 7.60 14.07
CA GLU A 112 -9.96 6.57 14.65
C GLU A 112 -10.76 5.80 13.58
N LEU A 113 -10.92 6.37 12.38
CA LEU A 113 -11.60 5.69 11.27
C LEU A 113 -10.85 4.46 10.76
N TYR A 114 -9.54 4.34 11.03
CA TYR A 114 -8.78 3.15 10.65
C TYR A 114 -8.85 2.04 11.69
N GLU A 115 -9.25 2.34 12.93
CA GLU A 115 -9.42 1.32 13.97
C GLU A 115 -10.59 0.40 13.66
N ASP A 116 -11.64 0.91 12.99
CA ASP A 116 -12.78 0.11 12.54
C ASP A 116 -13.13 0.39 11.07
N LEU A 117 -12.39 -0.26 10.16
CA LEU A 117 -12.59 -0.14 8.71
C LEU A 117 -13.97 -0.61 8.24
N GLU A 118 -14.59 -1.57 8.92
CA GLU A 118 -15.93 -2.04 8.56
C GLU A 118 -16.97 -0.95 8.84
N THR A 119 -16.90 -0.34 10.03
CA THR A 119 -17.74 0.81 10.39
C THR A 119 -17.46 1.99 9.47
N THR A 120 -16.20 2.29 9.18
CA THR A 120 -15.81 3.34 8.25
C THR A 120 -16.33 3.10 6.84
N LEU A 121 -16.25 1.89 6.31
CA LEU A 121 -16.83 1.54 5.00
C LEU A 121 -18.36 1.63 5.02
N SER A 122 -19.00 1.23 6.12
CA SER A 122 -20.44 1.36 6.30
C SER A 122 -20.90 2.83 6.27
N ILE A 123 -20.20 3.70 7.01
CA ILE A 123 -20.40 5.15 7.01
C ILE A 123 -20.18 5.71 5.60
N PHE A 124 -19.12 5.28 4.93
CA PHE A 124 -18.83 5.67 3.55
C PHE A 124 -19.99 5.28 2.63
N THR A 125 -20.40 4.03 2.65
CA THR A 125 -21.48 3.50 1.81
C THR A 125 -22.79 4.24 2.04
N ALA A 126 -23.08 4.59 3.29
CA ALA A 126 -24.25 5.41 3.64
C ALA A 126 -24.13 6.85 3.08
N ALA A 127 -22.95 7.47 3.20
CA ALA A 127 -22.69 8.82 2.69
C ALA A 127 -22.74 8.89 1.15
N LEU A 128 -22.36 7.81 0.44
CA LEU A 128 -22.46 7.72 -1.02
C LEU A 128 -23.90 7.80 -1.55
N SER A 129 -24.92 7.71 -0.68
CA SER A 129 -26.31 7.91 -1.08
C SER A 129 -26.72 9.40 -1.15
N VAL A 130 -25.82 10.33 -0.78
CA VAL A 130 -26.07 11.78 -0.75
C VAL A 130 -25.45 12.45 -1.97
N GLU A 131 -26.15 13.46 -2.52
CA GLU A 131 -25.60 14.29 -3.59
C GLU A 131 -24.58 15.30 -3.06
N GLY A 132 -23.60 15.69 -3.89
CA GLY A 132 -22.61 16.70 -3.53
C GLY A 132 -21.46 16.17 -2.67
N VAL A 133 -21.28 14.85 -2.62
CA VAL A 133 -20.09 14.26 -1.99
C VAL A 133 -18.87 14.45 -2.89
N THR A 134 -17.76 14.80 -2.28
CA THR A 134 -16.44 14.91 -2.88
C THR A 134 -15.58 13.79 -2.30
N LEU A 135 -15.11 12.89 -3.16
CA LEU A 135 -14.22 11.80 -2.79
C LEU A 135 -12.80 12.16 -3.25
N LEU A 136 -11.81 11.86 -2.41
CA LEU A 136 -10.40 11.98 -2.77
C LEU A 136 -9.87 10.58 -3.09
N PHE A 137 -9.22 10.46 -4.24
CA PHE A 137 -8.57 9.22 -4.66
C PHE A 137 -7.08 9.46 -4.82
N THR A 138 -6.27 8.50 -4.39
CA THR A 138 -4.81 8.59 -4.50
C THR A 138 -4.29 7.36 -5.26
N ASN A 139 -3.40 7.56 -6.22
CA ASN A 139 -2.66 6.47 -6.85
C ASN A 139 -1.31 6.26 -6.16
N GLY A 140 -0.80 5.02 -6.22
CA GLY A 140 0.51 4.71 -5.66
C GLY A 140 0.52 4.81 -4.14
N PHE A 141 -0.57 4.44 -3.49
CA PHE A 141 -0.58 4.31 -2.04
C PHE A 141 0.12 3.01 -1.65
N SER A 142 1.08 3.09 -0.73
CA SER A 142 1.63 1.92 -0.05
C SER A 142 1.73 2.20 1.44
N ALA A 143 1.02 1.44 2.26
CA ALA A 143 1.30 1.39 3.69
C ALA A 143 2.38 0.33 3.91
N GLU A 144 3.57 0.76 4.28
CA GLU A 144 4.62 -0.11 4.79
C GLU A 144 4.96 0.33 6.21
N PRO A 145 5.08 -0.60 7.18
CA PRO A 145 5.64 -0.26 8.48
C PRO A 145 7.06 0.26 8.26
N ARG A 146 7.27 1.53 8.57
CA ARG A 146 8.58 2.14 8.51
C ARG A 146 9.12 2.29 9.92
N ALA A 147 10.26 1.66 10.15
CA ALA A 147 11.00 1.88 11.39
C ALA A 147 11.63 3.26 11.47
N GLU A 148 11.88 3.87 10.31
CA GLU A 148 12.55 5.14 10.21
C GLU A 148 11.99 5.98 9.07
N ALA A 149 11.96 7.29 9.27
CA ALA A 149 11.60 8.27 8.28
C ALA A 149 12.66 9.37 8.25
N TYR A 150 13.15 9.68 7.04
CA TYR A 150 14.12 10.73 6.78
C TYR A 150 13.39 11.90 6.13
N VAL A 151 13.12 12.94 6.90
CA VAL A 151 12.31 14.09 6.47
C VAL A 151 13.23 15.23 6.07
N THR A 152 13.22 15.61 4.79
CA THR A 152 14.03 16.74 4.32
C THR A 152 13.16 17.99 4.14
N TYR A 153 13.50 19.05 4.87
CA TYR A 153 12.93 20.38 4.75
C TYR A 153 13.80 21.20 3.81
N LEU A 154 13.21 21.71 2.73
CA LEU A 154 13.91 22.56 1.77
C LEU A 154 14.08 23.99 2.31
N PRO A 155 14.95 24.83 1.69
CA PRO A 155 15.06 26.24 2.06
C PRO A 155 13.69 26.95 2.06
N GLY A 156 13.40 27.68 3.14
CA GLY A 156 12.09 28.32 3.35
C GLY A 156 10.98 27.41 3.89
N GLN A 157 11.24 26.13 4.15
CA GLN A 157 10.35 25.25 4.92
C GLN A 157 10.90 25.11 6.34
N THR A 158 10.08 25.44 7.34
CA THR A 158 10.46 25.41 8.76
C THR A 158 10.11 24.07 9.38
N ALA A 159 11.12 23.38 9.92
CA ALA A 159 10.90 22.18 10.72
C ALA A 159 10.21 22.55 12.05
N GLY A 160 9.19 21.80 12.48
CA GLY A 160 8.55 22.03 13.79
C GLY A 160 7.26 22.85 13.81
N GLU A 161 6.84 23.47 12.70
CA GLU A 161 5.49 24.06 12.60
C GLU A 161 4.39 22.98 12.56
N GLU A 162 4.73 21.82 12.00
CA GLU A 162 3.80 20.70 11.82
C GLU A 162 3.64 19.82 13.07
N PHE A 163 4.42 20.05 14.14
CA PHE A 163 4.40 19.18 15.32
C PHE A 163 4.17 19.90 16.65
N GLU A 164 3.49 19.19 17.54
CA GLU A 164 3.62 19.34 18.98
C GLU A 164 4.42 18.15 19.50
N PHE A 165 5.48 18.40 20.26
CA PHE A 165 6.30 17.36 20.87
C PHE A 165 5.94 17.17 22.35
N GLU A 166 6.20 15.99 22.88
CA GLU A 166 6.20 15.66 24.30
C GLU A 166 7.62 15.22 24.69
N SER A 167 8.10 15.74 25.82
CA SER A 167 9.40 15.33 26.37
C SER A 167 9.28 13.93 26.93
N ASP A 168 10.21 13.06 26.55
CA ASP A 168 10.40 11.79 27.26
C ASP A 168 11.36 12.08 28.43
N ASP A 169 10.92 11.90 29.68
CA ASP A 169 11.65 12.34 30.88
C ASP A 169 13.07 11.73 30.99
N ASP A 170 13.33 10.62 30.29
CA ASP A 170 14.56 9.82 30.38
C ASP A 170 15.40 9.79 29.08
N SER A 171 14.99 10.46 27.99
CA SER A 171 15.73 10.38 26.73
C SER A 171 15.86 11.72 25.99
N ALA A 172 16.96 11.89 25.25
CA ALA A 172 17.16 13.02 24.33
C ALA A 172 16.25 12.98 23.08
N LEU A 173 15.24 12.09 23.09
CA LEU A 173 14.28 11.92 22.03
C LEU A 173 13.01 12.71 22.39
N SER A 174 12.53 13.49 21.44
CA SER A 174 11.23 14.15 21.55
C SER A 174 10.19 13.33 20.82
N THR A 175 9.12 12.95 21.51
CA THR A 175 8.04 12.14 20.97
C THR A 175 7.02 13.05 20.30
N VAL A 176 6.60 12.77 19.07
CA VAL A 176 5.58 13.55 18.36
C VAL A 176 4.24 13.35 19.07
N ARG A 177 3.74 14.34 19.79
CA ARG A 177 2.45 14.23 20.47
C ARG A 177 1.28 14.40 19.52
N ARG A 178 1.42 15.35 18.58
CA ARG A 178 0.34 15.74 17.67
C ARG A 178 0.90 16.37 16.40
N LEU A 179 0.24 16.12 15.26
CA LEU A 179 0.44 16.86 14.02
C LEU A 179 -0.48 18.09 13.98
N LEU A 180 0.11 19.28 13.81
CA LEU A 180 -0.61 20.57 13.82
C LEU A 180 -1.03 21.02 12.42
N SER A 181 -0.28 20.61 11.41
CA SER A 181 -0.55 20.89 9.99
C SER A 181 0.11 19.83 9.12
N SER A 182 -0.37 19.66 7.89
CA SER A 182 0.30 18.79 6.91
C SER A 182 1.56 19.47 6.38
N GLY A 183 2.65 18.71 6.29
CA GLY A 183 3.96 19.20 5.87
C GLY A 183 4.93 18.07 5.54
N PRO A 184 6.22 18.36 5.33
CA PRO A 184 7.21 17.37 4.88
C PRO A 184 7.25 16.09 5.70
N ALA A 185 7.01 16.13 7.01
CA ALA A 185 7.07 14.92 7.82
C ALA A 185 5.82 14.06 7.72
N ASP A 186 4.65 14.70 7.63
CA ASP A 186 3.39 14.04 7.34
C ASP A 186 3.49 13.29 5.99
N LEU A 187 4.06 13.95 4.97
CA LEU A 187 4.39 13.34 3.67
C LEU A 187 5.34 12.15 3.77
N ALA A 188 6.29 12.18 4.70
CA ALA A 188 7.21 11.08 4.95
C ALA A 188 6.60 9.97 5.81
N GLY A 189 5.35 10.15 6.27
CA GLY A 189 4.60 9.22 7.10
C GLY A 189 4.98 9.26 8.57
N VAL A 190 5.59 10.34 9.05
CA VAL A 190 5.85 10.54 10.48
C VAL A 190 4.53 10.78 11.19
N GLY A 191 4.26 9.96 12.20
CA GLY A 191 3.02 10.01 12.96
C GLY A 191 3.16 10.47 14.40
N VAL A 192 2.01 10.52 15.09
CA VAL A 192 1.97 10.60 16.54
C VAL A 192 2.81 9.48 17.15
N GLY A 193 3.44 9.77 18.28
CA GLY A 193 4.51 9.12 19.02
C GLY A 193 5.65 8.44 18.26
N TRP A 194 5.93 8.86 17.04
CA TRP A 194 7.27 8.71 16.49
C TRP A 194 8.25 9.56 17.30
N LYS A 195 9.50 9.11 17.41
CA LYS A 195 10.54 9.81 18.16
C LYS A 195 11.49 10.53 17.22
N LEU A 196 11.74 11.81 17.45
CA LEU A 196 12.75 12.58 16.75
C LEU A 196 14.14 12.25 17.30
N ASP A 197 14.99 11.65 16.47
CA ASP A 197 16.37 11.34 16.82
C ASP A 197 17.30 12.46 16.32
N LEU A 198 17.59 13.41 17.20
CA LEU A 198 18.47 14.55 16.91
C LEU A 198 19.93 14.13 16.69
N MET A 199 20.40 13.07 17.37
CA MET A 199 21.75 12.54 17.21
C MET A 199 21.94 11.98 15.81
N ARG A 200 20.97 11.20 15.32
CA ARG A 200 20.98 10.67 13.96
C ARG A 200 20.72 11.74 12.93
N SER A 201 19.81 12.67 13.20
CA SER A 201 19.58 13.84 12.34
C SER A 201 20.89 14.60 12.11
N GLN A 202 21.72 14.81 13.13
CA GLN A 202 23.02 15.48 12.96
C GLN A 202 23.98 14.75 12.00
N SER A 203 23.88 13.42 11.87
CA SER A 203 24.81 12.59 11.11
C SER A 203 24.28 12.10 9.75
N CYS A 204 22.99 12.25 9.46
CA CYS A 204 22.34 11.55 8.34
C CYS A 204 22.53 12.18 6.95
N SER A 205 22.99 13.44 6.83
CA SER A 205 23.14 14.08 5.52
C SER A 205 24.31 15.08 5.45
N ASP A 206 24.85 15.27 4.25
CA ASP A 206 25.85 16.32 3.98
C ASP A 206 25.31 17.72 4.26
N ILE A 207 23.99 17.90 4.11
CA ILE A 207 23.28 19.15 4.43
C ILE A 207 23.40 19.45 5.93
N ASN A 208 23.22 18.44 6.78
CA ASN A 208 23.27 18.59 8.24
C ASN A 208 24.71 18.76 8.77
N GLN A 209 25.72 18.42 7.96
CA GLN A 209 27.13 18.63 8.28
C GLN A 209 27.59 20.08 8.07
N LYS A 210 26.75 20.95 7.47
CA LYS A 210 27.04 22.40 7.42
C LYS A 210 27.21 22.93 8.84
N ALA A 211 28.25 23.73 9.06
CA ALA A 211 28.64 24.17 10.39
C ALA A 211 27.50 24.89 11.15
N ASP A 212 26.69 25.71 10.46
CA ASP A 212 25.56 26.41 11.06
C ASP A 212 24.46 25.43 11.53
N THR A 213 24.01 24.52 10.67
CA THR A 213 23.01 23.49 11.00
C THR A 213 23.46 22.60 12.15
N ARG A 214 24.74 22.17 12.12
CA ARG A 214 25.33 21.34 13.16
C ARG A 214 25.34 22.05 14.52
N ILE A 215 25.75 23.32 14.57
CA ILE A 215 25.78 24.10 15.81
C ILE A 215 24.36 24.25 16.36
N LYS A 216 23.38 24.59 15.51
CA LYS A 216 21.98 24.72 15.94
C LYS A 216 21.44 23.39 16.50
N LEU A 217 21.71 22.25 15.85
CA LEU A 217 21.33 20.94 16.37
C LEU A 217 22.00 20.64 17.71
N GLN A 218 23.30 20.96 17.88
CA GLN A 218 23.99 20.75 19.17
C GLN A 218 23.38 21.56 20.32
N VAL A 219 22.91 22.78 20.04
CA VAL A 219 22.24 23.62 21.05
C VAL A 219 20.91 22.98 21.48
N ILE A 220 20.17 22.41 20.54
CA ILE A 220 18.88 21.73 20.79
C ILE A 220 19.07 20.39 21.51
N MET A 221 20.21 19.73 21.31
CA MET A 221 20.55 18.44 21.90
C MET A 221 21.08 18.54 23.33
N ASP A 222 21.11 19.73 23.94
CA ASP A 222 21.47 19.86 25.35
C ASP A 222 20.44 19.09 26.20
N PRO A 223 20.85 18.16 27.08
CA PRO A 223 19.92 17.46 27.96
C PRO A 223 19.08 18.38 28.86
N ALA A 224 19.50 19.64 29.03
CA ALA A 224 18.75 20.65 29.75
C ALA A 224 17.70 21.40 28.90
N SER A 225 17.68 21.19 27.58
CA SER A 225 16.73 21.85 26.69
C SER A 225 15.31 21.35 26.93
N THR A 226 14.39 22.29 27.11
CA THR A 226 12.95 22.02 27.20
C THR A 226 12.36 21.72 25.83
N THR A 227 11.22 21.04 25.77
CA THR A 227 10.49 20.77 24.53
C THR A 227 10.18 22.04 23.72
N GLU A 228 9.89 23.15 24.40
CA GLU A 228 9.66 24.44 23.76
C GLU A 228 10.94 25.05 23.17
N GLU A 229 12.09 24.87 23.83
CA GLU A 229 13.38 25.29 23.28
C GLU A 229 13.78 24.43 22.08
N ILE A 230 13.50 23.12 22.13
CA ILE A 230 13.70 22.22 21.00
C ILE A 230 12.85 22.66 19.82
N ARG A 231 11.55 22.89 20.05
CA ARG A 231 10.63 23.36 19.02
C ARG A 231 11.06 24.72 18.46
N ALA A 232 11.39 25.69 19.31
CA ALA A 232 11.85 27.00 18.88
C ALA A 232 13.15 26.92 18.07
N GLY A 233 14.05 26.01 18.44
CA GLY A 233 15.27 25.73 17.69
C GLY A 233 14.99 25.15 16.30
N LEU A 234 14.09 24.17 16.21
CA LEU A 234 13.67 23.57 14.94
C LEU A 234 12.96 24.59 14.04
N LEU A 235 12.09 25.45 14.59
CA LEU A 235 11.39 26.50 13.84
C LEU A 235 12.35 27.49 13.16
N GLY A 236 13.56 27.63 13.69
CA GLY A 236 14.63 28.44 13.11
C GLY A 236 15.52 27.71 12.10
N MET A 237 15.16 26.47 11.73
CA MET A 237 15.88 25.64 10.77
C MET A 237 15.08 25.46 9.48
N ASP A 238 15.76 25.72 8.37
CA ASP A 238 15.39 25.30 7.03
C ASP A 238 16.60 24.60 6.38
N ASP A 239 16.38 23.93 5.24
CA ASP A 239 17.44 23.15 4.58
C ASP A 239 18.10 22.12 5.52
N ILE A 240 17.28 21.23 6.09
CA ILE A 240 17.68 20.23 7.09
C ILE A 240 17.00 18.88 6.83
N THR A 241 17.68 17.78 7.16
CA THR A 241 17.06 16.44 7.21
C THR A 241 16.87 15.99 8.66
N LEU A 242 15.65 15.69 9.08
CA LEU A 242 15.34 15.11 10.39
C LEU A 242 15.12 13.61 10.26
N VAL A 243 15.59 12.85 11.25
CA VAL A 243 15.38 11.40 11.35
C VAL A 243 14.38 11.13 12.46
N PHE A 244 13.29 10.47 12.11
CA PHE A 244 12.30 9.99 13.06
C PHE A 244 12.36 8.47 13.10
N SER A 245 12.24 7.91 14.29
CA SER A 245 12.18 6.46 14.51
C SER A 245 10.88 6.08 15.19
N ASN A 246 10.30 4.96 14.77
CA ASN A 246 9.13 4.38 15.41
C ASN A 246 9.56 3.17 16.25
N GLU A 247 9.65 3.33 17.57
CA GLU A 247 10.06 2.25 18.47
C GLU A 247 9.07 1.07 18.47
N ASN A 248 7.81 1.29 18.09
CA ASN A 248 6.80 0.22 18.03
C ASN A 248 7.02 -0.68 16.82
N SER A 249 7.69 -0.20 15.78
CA SER A 249 8.12 -1.05 14.66
C SER A 249 9.42 -1.82 14.94
N ALA A 250 9.81 -1.95 16.23
CA ALA A 250 10.89 -2.83 16.61
C ALA A 250 10.58 -4.21 16.04
N ILE A 251 11.40 -4.63 15.08
CA ILE A 251 11.61 -6.03 14.77
C ILE A 251 12.07 -6.65 16.09
N GLU A 252 11.13 -7.19 16.86
CA GLU A 252 11.42 -7.90 18.10
C GLU A 252 12.22 -9.15 17.71
N ARG A 253 13.54 -9.07 17.87
CA ARG A 253 14.43 -10.23 17.77
C ARG A 253 14.16 -11.14 18.96
N TYR A 254 13.18 -12.03 18.84
CA TYR A 254 12.99 -13.12 19.79
C TYR A 254 14.03 -14.21 19.56
N GLY A 255 15.12 -14.12 20.31
CA GLY A 255 16.02 -15.23 20.55
C GLY A 255 16.45 -15.19 22.01
N PRO A 256 16.15 -16.21 22.84
CA PRO A 256 16.81 -16.31 24.12
C PRO A 256 18.31 -16.38 23.83
N SER A 257 19.09 -15.50 24.48
CA SER A 257 20.55 -15.57 24.64
C SER A 257 21.17 -16.81 23.98
N SER A 258 21.75 -16.66 22.79
CA SER A 258 22.50 -17.69 22.03
C SER A 258 21.96 -19.11 22.19
N CYS A 259 21.25 -19.67 21.19
CA CYS A 259 20.97 -21.11 21.16
C CYS A 259 22.21 -21.90 21.61
N ASP A 260 22.12 -22.53 22.78
CA ASP A 260 23.23 -23.23 23.41
C ASP A 260 23.87 -24.18 22.40
N GLU A 261 25.21 -24.25 22.38
CA GLU A 261 25.96 -25.17 21.52
C GLU A 261 25.37 -26.59 21.64
N CYS A 262 24.79 -27.09 20.54
CA CYS A 262 24.18 -28.41 20.50
C CYS A 262 25.11 -29.40 19.80
N THR A 263 25.47 -30.49 20.49
CA THR A 263 26.23 -31.58 19.88
C THR A 263 25.28 -32.51 19.12
N MET A 264 25.36 -32.52 17.79
CA MET A 264 24.51 -33.35 16.95
C MET A 264 25.16 -34.71 16.65
N PRO A 265 24.51 -35.85 16.95
CA PRO A 265 25.01 -37.18 16.61
C PRO A 265 24.71 -37.49 15.13
N GLY A 266 25.30 -36.76 14.18
CA GLY A 266 25.11 -37.02 12.76
C GLY A 266 25.49 -35.87 11.83
N CYS A 267 25.18 -36.04 10.53
CA CYS A 267 25.35 -35.03 9.48
C CYS A 267 24.04 -34.33 9.09
N ALA A 268 22.98 -34.54 9.86
CA ALA A 268 21.67 -33.96 9.62
C ALA A 268 21.08 -33.46 10.95
N ALA A 269 20.37 -32.33 10.85
CA ALA A 269 19.63 -31.70 11.91
C ALA A 269 18.19 -31.55 11.42
N GLU A 270 17.22 -31.95 12.23
CA GLU A 270 15.81 -31.69 11.95
C GLU A 270 15.33 -30.63 12.93
N PHE A 271 14.80 -29.54 12.39
CA PHE A 271 14.22 -28.46 13.17
C PHE A 271 12.71 -28.49 13.00
N THR A 272 12.01 -28.50 14.12
CA THR A 272 10.56 -28.37 14.15
C THR A 272 10.24 -27.02 14.75
N PHE A 273 9.60 -26.19 13.95
CA PHE A 273 9.13 -24.88 14.38
C PHE A 273 7.63 -24.99 14.63
N GLY A 274 7.19 -24.51 15.79
CA GLY A 274 5.79 -24.40 16.15
C GLY A 274 5.43 -22.94 16.28
N THR A 275 4.32 -22.55 15.67
CA THR A 275 3.64 -21.29 15.97
C THR A 275 2.50 -21.59 16.94
N ASP A 276 2.11 -20.65 17.78
CA ASP A 276 0.88 -20.70 18.58
C ASP A 276 -0.40 -20.83 17.73
N GLY A 277 -0.32 -20.42 16.46
CA GLY A 277 -1.36 -20.67 15.45
C GLY A 277 -2.07 -19.42 14.96
N ASP A 278 -1.57 -18.23 15.26
CA ASP A 278 -2.25 -16.97 14.91
C ASP A 278 -1.90 -16.45 13.49
N GLY A 279 -0.79 -16.91 12.92
CA GLY A 279 -0.35 -16.55 11.55
C GLY A 279 -1.22 -16.96 10.34
N PRO A 280 -2.21 -17.87 10.40
CA PRO A 280 -3.09 -18.15 9.28
C PRO A 280 -4.02 -16.97 8.92
N ASN A 281 -4.50 -16.24 9.93
CA ASN A 281 -5.47 -15.16 9.77
C ASN A 281 -4.82 -13.80 9.51
N SER A 282 -3.53 -13.67 9.83
CA SER A 282 -2.72 -12.46 9.63
C SER A 282 -1.49 -12.75 8.76
N PRO A 283 -1.64 -12.96 7.43
CA PRO A 283 -0.52 -13.24 6.52
C PRO A 283 0.67 -12.27 6.61
N GLU A 284 0.40 -11.03 6.96
CA GLU A 284 1.30 -9.91 7.15
C GLU A 284 2.04 -9.92 8.49
N GLN A 285 1.47 -10.56 9.51
CA GLN A 285 2.13 -10.84 10.79
C GLN A 285 2.91 -12.17 10.76
N ARG A 286 2.98 -12.82 9.59
CA ARG A 286 3.80 -14.02 9.44
C ARG A 286 5.27 -13.63 9.49
N TRP A 287 5.85 -13.83 10.66
CA TRP A 287 7.29 -13.85 10.82
C TRP A 287 7.82 -15.23 10.38
N GLY A 288 8.94 -15.21 9.68
CA GLY A 288 9.71 -16.40 9.35
C GLY A 288 10.96 -16.46 10.23
N PHE A 289 11.51 -17.66 10.40
CA PHE A 289 12.84 -17.82 10.96
C PHE A 289 13.80 -18.17 9.82
N PHE A 290 14.98 -17.57 9.85
CA PHE A 290 16.13 -18.01 9.07
C PHE A 290 17.10 -18.69 10.03
N ALA A 291 17.37 -19.98 9.84
CA ALA A 291 18.29 -20.74 10.66
C ALA A 291 19.52 -21.14 9.83
N LEU A 292 20.70 -20.65 10.22
CA LEU A 292 21.98 -21.04 9.63
C LEU A 292 22.67 -22.07 10.52
N VAL A 293 22.78 -23.31 10.04
CA VAL A 293 23.49 -24.39 10.74
C VAL A 293 24.91 -24.48 10.24
N MET A 294 25.88 -24.37 11.14
CA MET A 294 27.30 -24.51 10.83
C MET A 294 27.93 -25.58 11.69
N ALA A 295 28.91 -26.29 11.14
CA ALA A 295 29.74 -27.16 11.94
C ALA A 295 30.54 -26.31 12.94
N SER A 296 30.53 -26.73 14.21
CA SER A 296 31.45 -26.17 15.19
C SER A 296 32.86 -26.67 14.85
N ASP A 297 33.61 -25.83 14.13
CA ASP A 297 35.03 -26.02 13.92
C ASP A 297 35.73 -25.02 14.84
N GLU A 298 36.42 -25.52 15.88
CA GLU A 298 37.16 -24.68 16.83
C GLU A 298 38.17 -23.73 16.14
N SER A 299 38.56 -24.03 14.90
CA SER A 299 39.47 -23.20 14.12
C SER A 299 38.80 -22.06 13.35
N ARG A 300 37.47 -22.04 13.24
CA ARG A 300 36.73 -21.01 12.51
C ARG A 300 35.81 -20.23 13.47
N PRO A 301 35.99 -18.91 13.60
CA PRO A 301 35.05 -18.11 14.39
C PRO A 301 33.65 -18.18 13.79
N PRO A 302 32.59 -18.04 14.60
CA PRO A 302 31.24 -17.87 14.08
C PRO A 302 31.20 -16.68 13.11
N PRO A 303 30.38 -16.74 12.04
CA PRO A 303 30.19 -15.63 11.12
C PRO A 303 29.69 -14.41 11.91
N SER A 304 30.09 -13.23 11.47
CA SER A 304 29.52 -12.00 12.02
C SER A 304 28.04 -11.89 11.65
N ASP A 305 27.28 -11.12 12.43
CA ASP A 305 25.88 -10.81 12.13
C ASP A 305 25.72 -10.27 10.70
N GLU A 306 26.64 -9.41 10.26
CA GLU A 306 26.69 -8.89 8.88
C GLU A 306 26.83 -9.99 7.82
N GLU A 307 27.61 -11.04 8.11
CA GLU A 307 27.78 -12.17 7.20
C GLU A 307 26.53 -13.04 7.17
N VAL A 308 25.86 -13.24 8.31
CA VAL A 308 24.58 -13.95 8.41
C VAL A 308 23.49 -13.20 7.63
N ASP A 309 23.37 -11.89 7.83
CA ASP A 309 22.38 -11.05 7.15
C ASP A 309 22.62 -11.06 5.63
N ARG A 310 23.88 -10.97 5.19
CA ARG A 310 24.23 -11.08 3.76
C ARG A 310 23.79 -12.44 3.18
N ILE A 311 24.03 -13.54 3.88
CA ILE A 311 23.61 -14.88 3.43
C ILE A 311 22.09 -14.97 3.37
N ALA A 312 21.38 -14.43 4.36
CA ALA A 312 19.92 -14.41 4.39
C ALA A 312 19.34 -13.63 3.20
N SER A 313 19.86 -12.43 2.92
CA SER A 313 19.43 -11.62 1.77
C SER A 313 19.74 -12.28 0.43
N GLU A 314 20.92 -12.91 0.27
CA GLU A 314 21.27 -13.65 -0.95
C GLU A 314 20.33 -14.86 -1.15
N TRP A 315 20.02 -15.58 -0.08
CA TRP A 315 19.09 -16.71 -0.11
C TRP A 315 17.67 -16.27 -0.48
N GLU A 316 17.18 -15.17 0.09
CA GLU A 316 15.87 -14.60 -0.23
C GLU A 316 15.80 -14.20 -1.70
N ALA A 317 16.83 -13.52 -2.22
CA ALA A 317 16.89 -13.14 -3.63
C ALA A 317 16.84 -14.36 -4.56
N ILE A 318 17.64 -15.40 -4.27
CA ILE A 318 17.66 -16.64 -5.06
C ILE A 318 16.33 -17.38 -4.96
N SER A 319 15.75 -17.45 -3.77
CA SER A 319 14.47 -18.12 -3.53
C SER A 319 13.34 -17.40 -4.25
N SER A 320 13.29 -16.06 -4.20
CA SER A 320 12.33 -15.25 -4.95
C SER A 320 12.42 -15.51 -6.46
N ILE A 321 13.64 -15.59 -7.01
CA ILE A 321 13.86 -15.96 -8.42
C ILE A 321 13.37 -17.39 -8.71
N ALA A 322 13.71 -18.35 -7.85
CA ALA A 322 13.40 -19.77 -8.05
C ALA A 322 11.91 -20.11 -7.90
N THR A 323 11.22 -19.45 -6.98
CA THR A 323 9.78 -19.63 -6.75
C THR A 323 8.94 -19.00 -7.87
N GLY A 324 9.53 -18.05 -8.60
CA GLY A 324 8.86 -17.31 -9.66
C GLY A 324 7.91 -16.24 -9.13
N MET A 325 7.32 -15.46 -10.05
CA MET A 325 6.27 -14.50 -9.69
C MET A 325 5.02 -15.25 -9.22
N ASN A 326 4.72 -15.19 -7.92
CA ASN A 326 3.46 -15.68 -7.33
C ASN A 326 2.25 -14.83 -7.74
N THR A 327 2.46 -13.67 -8.35
CA THR A 327 1.41 -12.92 -9.00
C THR A 327 1.03 -13.63 -10.29
N SER A 328 -0.24 -13.99 -10.44
CA SER A 328 -0.78 -14.39 -11.74
C SER A 328 -0.43 -13.28 -12.73
N PRO A 329 0.45 -13.51 -13.71
CA PRO A 329 0.87 -12.45 -14.61
C PRO A 329 -0.40 -11.90 -15.25
N VAL A 330 -0.64 -10.60 -15.08
CA VAL A 330 -1.71 -9.91 -15.79
C VAL A 330 -1.27 -9.85 -17.24
N VAL A 331 -1.59 -10.90 -17.99
CA VAL A 331 -1.39 -10.94 -19.41
C VAL A 331 -2.47 -10.04 -20.01
N GLU A 332 -2.19 -8.74 -20.09
CA GLU A 332 -2.93 -7.88 -20.99
C GLU A 332 -2.90 -8.54 -22.37
N LYS A 333 -4.06 -8.58 -23.06
CA LYS A 333 -4.11 -8.92 -24.48
C LYS A 333 -3.50 -7.77 -25.29
N VAL A 334 -2.24 -7.43 -25.01
CA VAL A 334 -1.38 -6.80 -26.01
C VAL A 334 -1.33 -7.85 -27.11
N GLY A 335 -2.02 -7.57 -28.21
CA GLY A 335 -2.09 -8.48 -29.35
C GLY A 335 -0.67 -8.96 -29.59
N TRP A 336 -0.43 -10.26 -29.42
CA TRP A 336 0.84 -10.83 -29.79
C TRP A 336 0.93 -10.64 -31.30
N GLU A 337 1.57 -9.54 -31.71
CA GLU A 337 1.75 -9.28 -33.12
C GLU A 337 2.46 -10.50 -33.69
N GLU A 338 1.92 -11.02 -34.79
CA GLU A 338 2.38 -12.25 -35.44
C GLU A 338 3.91 -12.24 -35.63
N GLY A 339 4.50 -11.07 -35.86
CA GLY A 339 5.95 -10.86 -35.93
C GLY A 339 6.71 -11.19 -34.65
N ARG A 340 6.18 -10.86 -33.47
CA ARG A 340 6.82 -11.15 -32.18
C ARG A 340 6.73 -12.63 -31.82
N LEU A 341 5.59 -13.27 -32.10
CA LEU A 341 5.42 -14.73 -32.00
C LEU A 341 6.42 -15.46 -32.91
N LYS A 342 6.52 -15.05 -34.18
CA LYS A 342 7.47 -15.61 -35.15
C LYS A 342 8.93 -15.43 -34.72
N ALA A 343 9.29 -14.26 -34.19
CA ALA A 343 10.65 -14.00 -33.70
C ALA A 343 11.02 -14.91 -32.52
N LEU A 344 10.10 -15.10 -31.56
CA LEU A 344 10.32 -15.94 -30.39
C LEU A 344 10.39 -17.43 -30.77
N CYS A 345 9.56 -17.86 -31.72
CA CYS A 345 9.61 -19.20 -32.29
C CYS A 345 10.95 -19.49 -32.98
N ALA A 346 11.46 -18.54 -33.78
CA ALA A 346 12.76 -18.65 -34.43
C ALA A 346 13.92 -18.71 -33.43
N GLN A 347 13.81 -17.98 -32.31
CA GLN A 347 14.83 -17.99 -31.25
C GLN A 347 14.92 -19.32 -30.51
N HIS A 348 13.79 -20.00 -30.29
CA HIS A 348 13.70 -21.23 -29.50
C HIS A 348 13.53 -22.52 -30.33
N GLY A 349 13.45 -22.42 -31.66
CA GLY A 349 13.24 -23.56 -32.54
C GLY A 349 11.85 -24.19 -32.40
N TRP A 350 10.83 -23.37 -32.13
CA TRP A 350 9.43 -23.83 -32.05
C TRP A 350 8.74 -23.66 -33.40
N ASP A 351 8.09 -24.71 -33.88
CA ASP A 351 7.25 -24.68 -35.07
C ASP A 351 5.79 -24.94 -34.66
N PHE A 352 4.95 -23.90 -34.71
CA PHE A 352 3.51 -24.03 -34.50
C PHE A 352 2.82 -24.41 -35.81
N GLU A 353 1.79 -25.25 -35.72
CA GLU A 353 1.03 -25.75 -36.87
C GLU A 353 0.50 -24.61 -37.75
N TRP A 354 -0.02 -23.54 -37.15
CA TRP A 354 -0.53 -22.36 -37.88
C TRP A 354 0.54 -21.55 -38.61
N MET A 355 1.84 -21.73 -38.30
CA MET A 355 2.94 -21.12 -39.05
C MET A 355 3.32 -21.90 -40.30
N THR A 356 2.83 -23.14 -40.45
CA THR A 356 2.97 -23.91 -41.68
C THR A 356 1.88 -23.52 -42.68
N GLU A 357 2.20 -23.62 -43.97
CA GLU A 357 1.24 -23.28 -45.03
C GLU A 357 -0.04 -24.14 -44.94
N ASP A 358 0.11 -25.41 -44.57
CA ASP A 358 -1.02 -26.34 -44.45
C ASP A 358 -1.87 -26.06 -43.21
N GLY A 359 -1.28 -25.71 -42.07
CA GLY A 359 -2.03 -25.32 -40.88
C GLY A 359 -2.79 -24.00 -41.07
N GLU A 360 -2.22 -23.03 -41.77
CA GLU A 360 -2.92 -21.78 -42.10
C GLU A 360 -4.08 -22.01 -43.09
N ARG A 361 -3.92 -22.93 -44.07
CA ARG A 361 -5.02 -23.36 -44.96
C ARG A 361 -6.15 -24.01 -44.17
N LEU A 362 -5.84 -24.88 -43.20
CA LEU A 362 -6.83 -25.52 -42.34
C LEU A 362 -7.56 -24.52 -41.44
N ARG A 363 -6.84 -23.54 -40.88
CA ARG A 363 -7.43 -22.45 -40.07
C ARG A 363 -8.44 -21.65 -40.89
N ARG A 364 -8.05 -21.16 -42.08
CA ARG A 364 -8.96 -20.40 -42.97
C ARG A 364 -10.18 -21.21 -43.39
N THR A 365 -10.00 -22.50 -43.66
CA THR A 365 -11.12 -23.38 -44.01
C THR A 365 -12.11 -23.50 -42.83
N ARG A 366 -11.60 -23.62 -41.60
CA ARG A 366 -12.42 -23.69 -40.39
C ARG A 366 -13.13 -22.36 -40.09
N GLU A 367 -12.46 -21.22 -40.30
CA GLU A 367 -13.07 -19.89 -40.16
C GLU A 367 -14.18 -19.66 -41.19
N LEU A 368 -13.95 -20.04 -42.45
CA LEU A 368 -15.00 -20.01 -43.49
C LEU A 368 -16.18 -20.91 -43.14
N GLN A 369 -15.92 -22.10 -42.60
CA GLN A 369 -16.98 -22.99 -42.12
C GLN A 369 -17.75 -22.37 -40.94
N GLN A 370 -17.08 -21.75 -39.97
CA GLN A 370 -17.73 -21.07 -38.84
C GLN A 370 -18.57 -19.87 -39.28
N LEU A 371 -18.09 -19.07 -40.23
CA LEU A 371 -18.86 -17.97 -40.83
C LEU A 371 -20.08 -18.48 -41.60
N SER A 372 -19.97 -19.64 -42.26
CA SER A 372 -21.09 -20.27 -42.97
C SER A 372 -22.10 -20.97 -42.05
N ALA A 373 -21.66 -21.43 -40.88
CA ALA A 373 -22.46 -22.16 -39.90
C ALA A 373 -23.12 -21.26 -38.86
N ALA A 374 -22.76 -19.98 -38.79
CA ALA A 374 -23.45 -19.01 -37.96
C ALA A 374 -24.92 -18.88 -38.44
N PRO A 375 -25.91 -19.27 -37.61
CA PRO A 375 -27.31 -19.19 -38.01
C PRO A 375 -27.68 -17.75 -38.35
N ALA A 376 -28.44 -17.56 -39.43
CA ALA A 376 -28.94 -16.27 -39.92
C ALA A 376 -29.98 -15.62 -38.97
N ALA A 377 -29.71 -15.61 -37.67
CA ALA A 377 -30.51 -15.00 -36.62
C ALA A 377 -30.26 -13.48 -36.59
N GLY A 378 -30.64 -12.79 -37.65
CA GLY A 378 -30.48 -11.34 -37.75
C GLY A 378 -31.34 -10.62 -38.78
N ARG A 379 -32.26 -11.32 -39.47
CA ARG A 379 -33.31 -10.68 -40.28
C ARG A 379 -34.68 -11.00 -39.69
N ARG A 380 -35.00 -10.43 -38.52
CA ARG A 380 -36.39 -10.38 -38.04
C ARG A 380 -37.04 -9.08 -38.49
N SER A 381 -37.97 -9.28 -39.42
CA SER A 381 -39.05 -8.40 -39.86
C SER A 381 -39.74 -7.70 -38.68
N THR A 382 -39.93 -6.39 -38.80
CA THR A 382 -40.68 -5.51 -37.88
C THR A 382 -42.20 -5.68 -38.01
N ALA A 383 -42.72 -6.89 -37.79
CA ALA A 383 -44.16 -7.10 -37.72
C ALA A 383 -44.51 -8.22 -36.74
N ALA A 384 -45.38 -7.88 -35.79
CA ALA A 384 -46.04 -8.73 -34.79
C ALA A 384 -45.25 -9.05 -33.51
N ILE A 385 -45.44 -8.20 -32.49
CA ILE A 385 -45.52 -8.66 -31.10
C ILE A 385 -46.89 -8.21 -30.57
N ALA A 386 -47.83 -9.13 -30.67
CA ALA A 386 -49.01 -9.19 -29.81
C ALA A 386 -49.25 -10.67 -29.49
N ALA A 387 -49.28 -10.95 -28.18
CA ALA A 387 -49.76 -12.17 -27.52
C ALA A 387 -48.83 -13.40 -27.36
N ALA A 388 -48.92 -13.92 -26.12
CA ALA A 388 -48.47 -15.21 -25.58
C ALA A 388 -46.95 -15.37 -25.41
N GLY A 389 -46.40 -15.89 -24.32
CA GLY A 389 -46.91 -16.73 -23.23
C GLY A 389 -45.69 -17.47 -22.70
N ALA A 390 -45.61 -17.74 -21.39
CA ALA A 390 -44.44 -18.28 -20.71
C ALA A 390 -43.81 -19.48 -21.45
N VAL A 391 -42.55 -19.34 -21.86
CA VAL A 391 -41.71 -20.43 -22.39
C VAL A 391 -40.72 -20.82 -21.30
N GLN A 392 -40.84 -22.06 -20.86
CA GLN A 392 -39.92 -22.74 -19.97
C GLN A 392 -38.66 -23.15 -20.77
N PRO A 393 -37.44 -22.95 -20.26
CA PRO A 393 -36.22 -23.33 -20.98
C PRO A 393 -36.07 -24.85 -21.05
N ASP A 394 -35.68 -25.35 -22.23
CA ASP A 394 -35.36 -26.76 -22.48
C ASP A 394 -34.26 -27.25 -21.53
N GLY A 395 -34.53 -28.32 -20.79
CA GLY A 395 -33.51 -29.01 -19.97
C GLY A 395 -33.97 -29.60 -18.63
N PHE A 396 -35.22 -29.45 -18.21
CA PHE A 396 -35.67 -29.97 -16.92
C PHE A 396 -36.16 -31.43 -17.02
N VAL A 397 -35.46 -32.37 -16.37
CA VAL A 397 -35.93 -33.74 -16.14
C VAL A 397 -36.17 -33.93 -14.65
N ALA A 398 -37.41 -34.17 -14.25
CA ALA A 398 -37.75 -34.56 -12.88
C ALA A 398 -37.52 -36.07 -12.69
N GLY A 399 -36.54 -36.42 -11.86
CA GLY A 399 -36.29 -37.80 -11.43
C GLY A 399 -37.36 -38.31 -10.46
N LYS A 400 -37.69 -39.59 -10.59
CA LYS A 400 -38.53 -40.34 -9.64
C LYS A 400 -37.75 -40.78 -8.42
#